data_AF-I1XF00-F1
#
_entry.id   AF-I1XF00-F1
#
_cell.length_a   1.000
_cell.length_b   1.000
_cell.length_c   1.000
_cell.angle_alpha   90.00
_cell.angle_beta   90.00
_cell.angle_gamma   90.00
#
_symmetry.space_group_name_H-M   'P 1'
#
loop_
_entity.id
_entity.type
_entity.pdbx_description
1 polymer ?
#
loop_
_entity_poly.entity_id
_entity_poly.type
_entity_poly.pdbx_seq_one_letter_code
_entity_poly.pdbx_strand_id
1 'polypeptide(L)'
;MKQYLDLLRDVMENGTDKGDRTGTGTRSVFGRQIRYDLVDGFPLLTTKKLHIRSILHELLWFLSGETNIRYLKENGVSIWDEWASPDGELGPVYGAQWRNWKGADGKNYDQIEALVDGLKNNPDSRRHIINGWNVALLPDEKQKPWENAAAGRMALPPCHVLYQFYVANGKLSASLYIRSNDLFLGNPYNTASLAFLTHMLAQQCDLDVGEIVLSIGDAHIYSNHFDQVETQLQRTPGPLPKLRLHRKPASMMDYRFEDFEIVDYVAQPHIKAPIAV
;
A
#
# COMPACT_ATOMS: atom_id res chain seq x y z
N MET A 1 -8.87 -0.05 -13.89
CA MET A 1 -9.03 1.41 -13.62
C MET A 1 -10.47 1.85 -13.46
N LYS A 2 -11.42 1.30 -14.24
CA LYS A 2 -12.86 1.53 -14.05
C LYS A 2 -13.28 1.36 -12.58
N GLN A 3 -12.78 0.31 -11.93
CA GLN A 3 -13.02 0.00 -10.52
C GLN A 3 -12.70 1.17 -9.57
N TYR A 4 -11.60 1.88 -9.81
CA TYR A 4 -11.20 3.03 -8.99
C TYR A 4 -12.09 4.25 -9.23
N LEU A 5 -12.40 4.55 -10.50
CA LEU A 5 -13.27 5.68 -10.81
C LEU A 5 -14.71 5.45 -10.34
N ASP A 6 -15.21 4.22 -10.45
CA ASP A 6 -16.51 3.83 -9.92
C ASP A 6 -16.53 3.99 -8.40
N LEU A 7 -15.44 3.63 -7.69
CA LEU A 7 -15.31 3.84 -6.25
C LEU A 7 -15.30 5.34 -5.88
N LEU A 8 -14.56 6.18 -6.61
CA LEU A 8 -14.60 7.64 -6.38
C LEU A 8 -16.02 8.18 -6.56
N ARG A 9 -16.71 7.75 -7.63
CA ARG A 9 -18.06 8.20 -7.94
C ARG A 9 -19.05 7.77 -6.85
N ASP A 10 -18.96 6.53 -6.40
CA ASP A 10 -19.77 6.02 -5.28
C ASP A 10 -19.56 6.83 -4.00
N VAL A 11 -18.31 7.19 -3.64
CA VAL A 11 -18.08 8.03 -2.46
C VAL A 11 -18.62 9.44 -2.65
N MET A 12 -18.47 10.04 -3.84
CA MET A 12 -19.00 11.38 -4.12
C MET A 12 -20.54 11.44 -4.06
N GLU A 13 -21.22 10.39 -4.55
CA GLU A 13 -22.69 10.33 -4.66
C GLU A 13 -23.36 9.79 -3.39
N ASN A 14 -22.78 8.77 -2.74
CA ASN A 14 -23.40 8.03 -1.64
C ASN A 14 -22.70 8.26 -0.29
N GLY A 15 -21.61 9.02 -0.26
CA GLY A 15 -20.84 9.28 0.95
C GLY A 15 -21.53 10.26 1.90
N THR A 16 -21.23 10.10 3.18
CA THR A 16 -21.64 11.04 4.23
C THR A 16 -20.47 11.95 4.58
N ASP A 17 -20.74 13.26 4.69
CA ASP A 17 -19.75 14.22 5.13
C ASP A 17 -19.50 14.07 6.64
N LYS A 18 -18.23 13.98 7.04
CA LYS A 18 -17.77 13.76 8.42
C LYS A 18 -16.56 14.64 8.73
N GLY A 19 -16.43 15.05 9.98
CA GLY A 19 -15.13 15.53 10.49
C GLY A 19 -14.08 14.41 10.48
N ASP A 20 -12.81 14.76 10.65
CA ASP A 20 -11.70 13.81 10.72
C ASP A 20 -10.60 14.32 11.67
N ARG A 21 -9.57 13.49 11.94
CA ARG A 21 -8.48 13.82 12.86
C ARG A 21 -7.65 15.03 12.42
N THR A 22 -7.56 15.30 11.11
CA THR A 22 -6.81 16.44 10.55
C THR A 22 -7.62 17.74 10.63
N GLY A 23 -8.94 17.67 10.85
CA GLY A 23 -9.83 18.82 10.84
C GLY A 23 -10.23 19.32 9.44
N THR A 24 -9.80 18.64 8.38
CA THR A 24 -10.14 18.99 6.99
C THR A 24 -11.58 18.63 6.63
N GLY A 25 -12.10 17.54 7.21
CA GLY A 25 -13.37 16.94 6.83
C GLY A 25 -13.24 16.04 5.61
N THR A 26 -14.13 15.05 5.54
CA THR A 26 -14.13 14.02 4.49
C THR A 26 -15.55 13.72 4.05
N ARG A 27 -15.70 13.23 2.82
CA ARG A 27 -16.88 12.46 2.39
C ARG A 27 -16.50 10.98 2.39
N SER A 28 -17.28 10.15 3.09
CA SER A 28 -16.91 8.76 3.36
C SER A 28 -18.06 7.77 3.19
N VAL A 29 -17.73 6.57 2.71
CA VAL A 29 -18.56 5.36 2.80
C VAL A 29 -17.81 4.29 3.60
N PHE A 30 -18.56 3.38 4.24
CA PHE A 30 -17.96 2.29 5.02
C PHE A 30 -18.19 0.93 4.35
N GLY A 31 -17.10 0.20 4.09
CA GLY A 31 -17.14 -1.13 3.49
C GLY A 31 -17.26 -1.08 1.97
N ARG A 32 -16.14 -1.21 1.26
CA ARG A 32 -16.09 -1.40 -0.20
C ARG A 32 -15.04 -2.41 -0.59
N GLN A 33 -15.25 -3.08 -1.72
CA GLN A 33 -14.26 -3.98 -2.28
C GLN A 33 -14.08 -3.70 -3.77
N ILE A 34 -12.82 -3.58 -4.19
CA ILE A 34 -12.43 -3.47 -5.60
C ILE A 34 -11.44 -4.58 -5.96
N ARG A 35 -11.49 -5.05 -7.20
CA ARG A 35 -10.71 -6.18 -7.69
C ARG A 35 -10.02 -5.85 -9.00
N TYR A 36 -8.79 -6.32 -9.18
CA TYR A 36 -8.02 -6.17 -10.40
C TYR A 36 -7.43 -7.53 -10.77
N ASP A 37 -7.78 -8.03 -11.96
CA ASP A 37 -7.05 -9.16 -12.55
C ASP A 37 -5.70 -8.63 -13.06
N LEU A 38 -4.60 -9.18 -12.57
CA LEU A 38 -3.25 -8.74 -12.96
C LEU A 38 -2.86 -9.27 -14.34
N VAL A 39 -3.61 -10.23 -14.91
CA VAL A 39 -3.43 -10.71 -16.28
C VAL A 39 -3.84 -9.63 -17.30
N ASP A 40 -4.82 -8.79 -16.96
CA ASP A 40 -5.30 -7.70 -17.83
C ASP A 40 -4.27 -6.56 -17.98
N GLY A 41 -3.31 -6.47 -17.06
CA GLY A 41 -2.27 -5.45 -17.01
C GLY A 41 -1.99 -4.96 -15.60
N PHE A 42 -0.95 -4.16 -15.46
CA PHE A 42 -0.53 -3.62 -14.17
C PHE A 42 -1.48 -2.47 -13.74
N PRO A 43 -2.11 -2.52 -12.54
CA PRO A 43 -3.18 -1.61 -12.13
C PRO A 43 -2.67 -0.24 -11.67
N LEU A 44 -1.91 0.44 -12.54
CA LEU A 44 -1.42 1.81 -12.34
C LEU A 44 -2.35 2.80 -13.05
N LEU A 45 -2.75 3.87 -12.36
CA LEU A 45 -3.69 4.83 -12.92
C LEU A 45 -3.13 5.54 -14.16
N THR A 46 -3.94 5.62 -15.21
CA THR A 46 -3.67 6.41 -16.41
C THR A 46 -4.47 7.71 -16.45
N THR A 47 -5.51 7.86 -15.63
CA THR A 47 -6.27 9.13 -15.52
C THR A 47 -5.54 10.20 -14.71
N LYS A 48 -4.43 9.87 -14.04
CA LYS A 48 -3.44 10.83 -13.53
C LYS A 48 -2.08 10.16 -13.37
N LYS A 49 -1.01 10.91 -13.61
CA LYS A 49 0.36 10.41 -13.43
C LYS A 49 0.70 10.21 -11.96
N LEU A 50 1.19 9.01 -11.62
CA LEU A 50 1.67 8.63 -10.29
C LEU A 50 3.20 8.68 -10.22
N HIS A 51 3.74 8.90 -9.03
CA HIS A 51 5.19 8.91 -8.79
C HIS A 51 5.68 7.49 -8.45
N ILE A 52 5.88 6.66 -9.48
CA ILE A 52 6.24 5.23 -9.36
C ILE A 52 7.47 5.02 -8.46
N ARG A 53 8.44 5.95 -8.51
CA ARG A 53 9.64 5.94 -7.65
C ARG A 53 9.29 5.79 -6.17
N SER A 54 8.37 6.62 -5.69
CA SER A 54 7.94 6.60 -4.30
C SER A 54 7.28 5.28 -3.92
N ILE A 55 6.42 4.73 -4.78
CA ILE A 55 5.73 3.46 -4.53
C ILE A 55 6.73 2.31 -4.39
N LEU A 56 7.68 2.21 -5.32
CA LEU A 56 8.66 1.12 -5.31
C LEU A 56 9.66 1.23 -4.16
N HIS A 57 10.25 2.41 -3.92
CA HIS A 57 11.20 2.55 -2.81
C HIS A 57 10.50 2.37 -1.46
N GLU A 58 9.25 2.81 -1.29
CA GLU A 58 8.49 2.53 -0.07
C GLU A 58 8.28 1.02 0.13
N LEU A 59 7.89 0.28 -0.91
CA LEU A 59 7.73 -1.17 -0.80
C LEU A 59 9.06 -1.87 -0.48
N LEU A 60 10.16 -1.48 -1.16
CA LEU A 60 11.49 -2.03 -0.89
C LEU A 60 11.96 -1.72 0.55
N TRP A 61 11.63 -0.54 1.06
CA TRP A 61 11.89 -0.13 2.44
C TRP A 61 11.06 -0.93 3.46
N PHE A 62 9.79 -1.19 3.18
CA PHE A 62 8.99 -2.11 4.01
C PHE A 62 9.59 -3.52 4.03
N LEU A 63 10.03 -4.00 2.87
CA LEU A 63 10.63 -5.33 2.74
C LEU A 63 12.00 -5.43 3.41
N SER A 64 12.78 -4.36 3.51
CA SER A 64 14.06 -4.39 4.24
C SER A 64 13.85 -4.48 5.76
N GLY A 65 12.69 -4.02 6.25
CA GLY A 65 12.37 -3.97 7.67
C GLY A 65 12.78 -2.65 8.34
N GLU A 66 13.37 -1.71 7.59
CA GLU A 66 13.68 -0.37 8.10
C GLU A 66 12.40 0.40 8.48
N THR A 67 12.57 1.30 9.45
CA THR A 67 11.53 2.25 9.88
C THR A 67 12.03 3.69 9.95
N ASN A 68 13.29 3.94 9.59
CA ASN A 68 13.85 5.28 9.45
C ASN A 68 13.74 5.76 8.01
N ILE A 69 13.32 7.01 7.80
CA ILE A 69 13.09 7.59 6.46
C ILE A 69 14.36 7.99 5.70
N ARG A 70 15.55 7.80 6.28
CA ARG A 70 16.83 8.15 5.62
C ARG A 70 16.98 7.49 4.25
N TYR A 71 16.70 6.18 4.16
CA TYR A 71 16.71 5.46 2.88
C TYR A 71 15.75 6.09 1.86
N LEU A 72 14.54 6.47 2.29
CA LEU A 72 13.56 7.10 1.42
C LEU A 72 14.09 8.45 0.91
N LYS A 73 14.64 9.28 1.80
CA LYS A 73 15.22 10.58 1.45
C LYS A 73 16.39 10.46 0.49
N GLU A 74 17.31 9.52 0.73
CA GLU A 74 18.45 9.25 -0.15
C GLU A 74 18.01 8.82 -1.57
N ASN A 75 16.81 8.26 -1.70
CA ASN A 75 16.21 7.86 -2.98
C ASN A 75 15.18 8.87 -3.53
N GLY A 76 15.16 10.09 -3.00
CA GLY A 76 14.28 11.17 -3.48
C GLY A 76 12.80 10.96 -3.16
N VAL A 77 12.50 10.28 -2.06
CA VAL A 77 11.14 9.99 -1.59
C VAL A 77 10.89 10.70 -0.26
N SER A 78 9.83 11.52 -0.20
CA SER A 78 9.47 12.36 0.96
C SER A 78 8.07 12.09 1.49
N ILE A 79 7.44 10.98 1.08
CA ILE A 79 6.02 10.69 1.40
C ILE A 79 5.77 10.38 2.88
N TRP A 80 6.83 10.23 3.70
CA TRP A 80 6.76 9.94 5.13
C TRP A 80 7.25 11.10 6.01
N ASP A 81 7.68 12.23 5.41
CA ASP A 81 8.41 13.30 6.10
C ASP A 81 7.59 13.96 7.22
N GLU A 82 6.29 14.14 7.02
CA GLU A 82 5.38 14.83 7.97
C GLU A 82 5.17 14.07 9.29
N TRP A 83 5.46 12.76 9.31
CA TRP A 83 5.25 11.91 10.49
C TRP A 83 6.53 11.50 11.20
N ALA A 84 7.67 11.70 10.57
CA ALA A 84 8.95 11.30 11.13
C ALA A 84 9.43 12.28 12.21
N SER A 85 10.20 11.76 13.16
CA SER A 85 10.96 12.58 14.09
C SER A 85 12.08 13.36 13.38
N PRO A 86 12.73 14.34 14.04
CA PRO A 86 13.85 15.08 13.46
C PRO A 86 15.03 14.22 12.98
N ASP A 87 15.26 13.06 13.60
CA ASP A 87 16.24 12.04 13.24
C ASP A 87 15.71 10.99 12.23
N GLY A 88 14.44 11.10 11.84
CA GLY A 88 13.82 10.32 10.77
C GLY A 88 13.11 9.04 11.23
N GLU A 89 12.91 8.84 12.53
CA GLU A 89 12.24 7.66 13.08
C GLU A 89 10.72 7.75 13.00
N LEU A 90 10.10 6.61 12.68
CA LEU A 90 8.64 6.43 12.67
C LEU A 90 8.17 5.43 13.74
N GLY A 91 9.08 4.91 14.56
CA GLY A 91 8.79 3.79 15.45
C GLY A 91 8.50 2.50 14.66
N PRO A 92 7.92 1.46 15.29
CA PRO A 92 7.77 0.15 14.67
C PRO A 92 6.60 0.07 13.68
N VAL A 93 6.61 0.89 12.62
CA VAL A 93 5.62 0.86 11.52
C VAL A 93 5.79 -0.39 10.63
N TYR A 94 5.29 -0.36 9.38
CA TYR A 94 5.13 -1.53 8.51
C TYR A 94 6.37 -2.44 8.41
N GLY A 95 7.55 -1.89 8.10
CA GLY A 95 8.77 -2.70 7.94
C GLY A 95 9.09 -3.54 9.18
N ALA A 96 9.02 -2.91 10.37
CA ALA A 96 9.20 -3.61 11.64
C ALA A 96 8.13 -4.70 11.85
N GLN A 97 6.87 -4.45 11.50
CA GLN A 97 5.83 -5.47 11.65
C GLN A 97 6.00 -6.62 10.66
N TRP A 98 6.39 -6.34 9.41
CA TRP A 98 6.53 -7.35 8.37
C TRP A 98 7.73 -8.25 8.58
N ARG A 99 8.87 -7.69 9.01
CA ARG A 99 10.16 -8.41 9.10
C ARG A 99 10.61 -8.71 10.52
N ASN A 100 10.06 -8.02 11.52
CA ASN A 100 10.58 -8.04 12.89
C ASN A 100 9.46 -7.93 13.95
N TRP A 101 8.36 -8.67 13.75
CA TRP A 101 7.22 -8.61 14.67
C TRP A 101 7.63 -9.12 16.05
N LYS A 102 7.55 -8.26 17.07
CA LYS A 102 7.89 -8.62 18.45
C LYS A 102 6.74 -9.40 19.10
N GLY A 103 6.97 -10.68 19.40
CA GLY A 103 6.06 -11.55 20.12
C GLY A 103 6.09 -11.34 21.63
N ALA A 104 5.02 -11.77 22.30
CA ALA A 104 4.93 -11.73 23.76
C ALA A 104 5.95 -12.65 24.47
N ASP A 105 6.50 -13.62 23.74
CA ASP A 105 7.58 -14.51 24.18
C ASP A 105 8.99 -13.89 24.02
N GLY A 106 9.07 -12.63 23.59
CA GLY A 106 10.32 -11.92 23.37
C GLY A 106 11.03 -12.30 22.07
N LYS A 107 10.44 -13.17 21.24
CA LYS A 107 10.99 -13.52 19.92
C LYS A 107 10.52 -12.54 18.87
N ASN A 108 11.30 -12.45 17.80
CA ASN A 108 10.92 -11.73 16.61
C ASN A 108 10.45 -12.70 15.52
N TYR A 109 9.42 -12.31 14.79
CA TYR A 109 8.82 -13.10 13.73
C TYR A 109 8.92 -12.35 12.40
N ASP A 110 9.54 -12.98 11.42
CA ASP A 110 9.57 -12.50 10.04
C ASP A 110 8.37 -13.06 9.28
N GLN A 111 7.35 -12.23 9.06
CA GLN A 111 6.13 -12.64 8.38
C GLN A 111 6.33 -12.80 6.87
N ILE A 112 7.30 -12.11 6.25
CA ILE A 112 7.59 -12.22 4.82
C ILE A 112 8.31 -13.53 4.52
N GLU A 113 9.32 -13.90 5.31
CA GLU A 113 10.00 -15.19 5.15
C GLU A 113 9.04 -16.36 5.39
N ALA A 114 8.22 -16.30 6.45
CA ALA A 114 7.20 -17.31 6.72
C ALA A 114 6.16 -17.41 5.58
N LEU A 115 5.78 -16.28 4.97
CA LEU A 115 4.88 -16.25 3.82
C LEU A 115 5.52 -16.93 2.61
N VAL A 116 6.76 -16.58 2.25
CA VAL A 116 7.46 -17.17 1.09
C VAL A 116 7.64 -18.67 1.26
N ASP A 117 8.04 -19.11 2.45
CA ASP A 117 8.15 -20.54 2.79
C ASP A 117 6.79 -21.24 2.65
N GLY A 118 5.75 -20.65 3.23
CA GLY A 118 4.38 -21.17 3.15
C GLY A 118 3.87 -21.30 1.71
N LEU A 119 4.08 -20.28 0.88
CA LEU A 119 3.65 -20.29 -0.53
C LEU A 119 4.35 -21.38 -1.34
N LYS A 120 5.63 -21.63 -1.07
CA LYS A 120 6.42 -22.68 -1.76
C LYS A 120 6.06 -24.09 -1.30
N ASN A 121 5.88 -24.27 0.01
CA ASN A 121 5.82 -25.60 0.61
C ASN A 121 4.40 -26.06 0.96
N ASN A 122 3.44 -25.14 1.05
CA ASN A 122 2.04 -25.44 1.36
C ASN A 122 1.09 -24.41 0.70
N PRO A 123 1.03 -24.34 -0.64
CA PRO A 123 0.30 -23.31 -1.37
C PRO A 123 -1.20 -23.26 -1.08
N ASP A 124 -1.82 -24.40 -0.74
CA ASP A 124 -3.25 -24.51 -0.44
C ASP A 124 -3.64 -24.00 0.97
N SER A 125 -2.66 -23.58 1.77
CA SER A 125 -2.92 -23.04 3.10
C SER A 125 -3.81 -21.80 3.04
N ARG A 126 -4.83 -21.79 3.89
CA ARG A 126 -5.73 -20.64 4.08
C ARG A 126 -5.17 -19.61 5.07
N ARG A 127 -3.90 -19.76 5.47
CA ARG A 127 -3.25 -19.00 6.55
C ARG A 127 -2.06 -18.17 6.08
N HIS A 128 -1.88 -18.01 4.76
CA HIS A 128 -0.86 -17.14 4.18
C HIS A 128 -1.22 -15.68 4.43
N ILE A 129 -0.87 -15.19 5.61
CA ILE A 129 -1.26 -13.87 6.12
C ILE A 129 -0.03 -13.13 6.63
N ILE A 130 0.05 -11.84 6.32
CA ILE A 130 0.90 -10.89 7.04
C ILE A 130 0.03 -9.77 7.62
N ASN A 131 0.41 -9.26 8.78
CA ASN A 131 -0.39 -8.28 9.52
C ASN A 131 0.49 -7.12 10.01
N GLY A 132 0.02 -5.88 9.82
CA GLY A 132 0.66 -4.68 10.34
C GLY A 132 0.12 -4.23 11.71
N TRP A 133 -1.00 -4.78 12.18
CA TRP A 133 -1.74 -4.30 13.33
C TRP A 133 -1.30 -4.93 14.65
N ASN A 134 -0.16 -4.48 15.17
CA ASN A 134 0.30 -4.86 16.49
C ASN A 134 -0.32 -3.96 17.57
N VAL A 135 -1.35 -4.47 18.25
CA VAL A 135 -2.13 -3.73 19.25
C VAL A 135 -1.27 -3.12 20.35
N ALA A 136 -0.18 -3.80 20.76
CA ALA A 136 0.70 -3.33 21.83
C ALA A 136 1.56 -2.12 21.43
N LEU A 137 1.70 -1.85 20.13
CA LEU A 137 2.57 -0.82 19.57
C LEU A 137 1.80 0.32 18.90
N LEU A 138 0.46 0.31 18.94
CA LEU A 138 -0.35 1.39 18.39
C LEU A 138 -0.04 2.73 19.09
N PRO A 139 -0.14 3.87 18.37
CA PRO A 139 0.08 5.18 18.97
C PRO A 139 -1.00 5.55 19.97
N ASP A 140 -0.64 6.46 20.87
CA ASP A 140 -1.58 7.35 21.53
C ASP A 140 -1.93 8.49 20.55
N GLU A 141 -3.18 8.52 20.08
CA GLU A 141 -3.66 9.51 19.10
C GLU A 141 -3.69 10.94 19.64
N LYS A 142 -3.50 11.13 20.95
CA LYS A 142 -3.36 12.46 21.57
C LYS A 142 -1.93 13.02 21.48
N GLN A 143 -0.96 12.19 21.12
CA GLN A 143 0.45 12.56 21.00
C GLN A 143 0.82 12.79 19.54
N LYS A 144 1.87 13.59 19.32
CA LYS A 144 2.39 13.80 17.98
C LYS A 144 3.04 12.51 17.44
N PRO A 145 3.11 12.32 16.12
CA PRO A 145 3.68 11.11 15.52
C PRO A 145 5.09 10.77 16.03
N TRP A 146 5.99 11.76 16.10
CA TRP A 146 7.35 11.55 16.57
C TRP A 146 7.47 11.31 18.09
N GLU A 147 6.51 11.78 18.89
CA GLU A 147 6.45 11.49 20.33
C GLU A 147 6.10 10.02 20.55
N ASN A 148 5.15 9.50 19.76
CA ASN A 148 4.84 8.07 19.73
C ASN A 148 6.06 7.24 19.32
N ALA A 149 6.75 7.64 18.24
CA ALA A 149 7.97 6.97 17.78
C ALA A 149 9.04 6.90 18.88
N ALA A 150 9.30 8.03 19.57
CA ALA A 150 10.24 8.10 20.68
C ALA A 150 9.83 7.22 21.88
N ALA A 151 8.53 7.02 22.10
CA ALA A 151 7.99 6.11 23.10
C ALA A 151 7.98 4.63 22.68
N GLY A 152 8.56 4.30 21.52
CA GLY A 152 8.59 2.94 20.98
C GLY A 152 7.25 2.46 20.40
N ARG A 153 6.32 3.38 20.13
CA ARG A 153 5.03 3.13 19.45
C ARG A 153 5.10 3.59 18.01
N MET A 154 4.19 3.10 17.17
CA MET A 154 4.10 3.52 15.78
C MET A 154 3.77 5.01 15.70
N ALA A 155 4.40 5.75 14.79
CA ALA A 155 4.09 7.17 14.58
C ALA A 155 2.63 7.39 14.15
N LEU A 156 2.05 6.44 13.43
CA LEU A 156 0.64 6.38 13.06
C LEU A 156 0.14 4.94 13.06
N PRO A 157 -1.17 4.69 13.28
CA PRO A 157 -1.73 3.37 13.12
C PRO A 157 -1.67 2.93 11.64
N PRO A 158 -1.32 1.66 11.34
CA PRO A 158 -1.28 1.13 9.98
C PRO A 158 -2.62 1.34 9.24
N CYS A 159 -2.61 1.94 8.06
CA CYS A 159 -3.79 2.06 7.20
C CYS A 159 -4.09 0.73 6.51
N HIS A 160 -3.06 0.08 5.97
CA HIS A 160 -3.11 -1.25 5.38
C HIS A 160 -2.76 -2.30 6.44
N VAL A 161 -3.75 -3.09 6.83
CA VAL A 161 -3.74 -3.84 8.10
C VAL A 161 -3.39 -5.30 7.87
N LEU A 162 -4.16 -5.99 7.04
CA LEU A 162 -4.07 -7.44 6.87
C LEU A 162 -3.96 -7.75 5.39
N TYR A 163 -2.97 -8.56 5.04
CA TYR A 163 -2.77 -9.10 3.72
C TYR A 163 -2.99 -10.61 3.79
N GLN A 164 -3.76 -11.15 2.87
CA GLN A 164 -3.95 -12.59 2.72
C GLN A 164 -3.61 -12.99 1.29
N PHE A 165 -2.87 -14.08 1.14
CA PHE A 165 -2.46 -14.62 -0.14
C PHE A 165 -3.15 -15.96 -0.41
N TYR A 166 -3.40 -16.23 -1.67
CA TYR A 166 -4.16 -17.39 -2.12
C TYR A 166 -3.55 -17.93 -3.40
N VAL A 167 -3.33 -19.24 -3.46
CA VAL A 167 -2.84 -19.91 -4.66
C VAL A 167 -3.93 -20.83 -5.19
N ALA A 168 -4.23 -20.73 -6.48
CA ALA A 168 -5.05 -21.69 -7.20
C ALA A 168 -4.64 -21.75 -8.67
N ASN A 169 -4.64 -22.95 -9.24
CA ASN A 169 -4.29 -23.18 -10.65
C ASN A 169 -2.94 -22.54 -11.04
N GLY A 170 -1.94 -22.62 -10.16
CA GLY A 170 -0.62 -22.04 -10.37
C GLY A 170 -0.56 -20.51 -10.31
N LYS A 171 -1.64 -19.83 -9.91
CA LYS A 171 -1.74 -18.36 -9.84
C LYS A 171 -1.79 -17.87 -8.40
N LEU A 172 -1.00 -16.85 -8.08
CA LEU A 172 -1.00 -16.14 -6.81
C LEU A 172 -1.91 -14.92 -6.86
N SER A 173 -2.92 -14.90 -5.99
CA SER A 173 -3.76 -13.75 -5.71
C SER A 173 -3.46 -13.17 -4.33
N ALA A 174 -3.74 -11.88 -4.14
CA ALA A 174 -3.59 -11.20 -2.86
C ALA A 174 -4.83 -10.38 -2.50
N SER A 175 -5.21 -10.38 -1.23
CA SER A 175 -6.26 -9.54 -0.67
C SER A 175 -5.69 -8.66 0.42
N LEU A 176 -6.03 -7.38 0.42
CA LEU A 176 -5.61 -6.40 1.40
C LEU A 176 -6.82 -5.78 2.08
N TYR A 177 -6.87 -5.85 3.41
CA TYR A 177 -7.78 -5.06 4.23
C TYR A 177 -7.14 -3.72 4.61
N ILE A 178 -7.76 -2.62 4.18
CA ILE A 178 -7.35 -1.24 4.47
C ILE A 178 -8.41 -0.63 5.39
N ARG A 179 -8.09 -0.38 6.66
CA ARG A 179 -9.08 0.13 7.63
C ARG A 179 -9.58 1.55 7.30
N SER A 180 -8.72 2.34 6.66
CA SER A 180 -8.92 3.77 6.38
C SER A 180 -8.13 4.11 5.13
N ASN A 181 -8.82 4.58 4.09
CA ASN A 181 -8.22 4.80 2.78
C ASN A 181 -8.62 6.17 2.22
N ASP A 182 -7.66 7.09 2.17
CA ASP A 182 -7.72 8.28 1.32
C ASP A 182 -7.75 7.80 -0.14
N LEU A 183 -8.89 7.99 -0.81
CA LEU A 183 -9.09 7.51 -2.16
C LEU A 183 -8.34 8.33 -3.20
N PHE A 184 -8.11 9.62 -2.97
CA PHE A 184 -7.46 10.44 -3.99
C PHE A 184 -5.94 10.27 -3.98
N LEU A 185 -5.28 10.41 -2.82
CA LEU A 185 -3.82 10.31 -2.74
C LEU A 185 -3.35 8.89 -2.45
N GLY A 186 -3.96 8.21 -1.48
CA GLY A 186 -3.47 6.94 -0.93
C GLY A 186 -3.83 5.71 -1.75
N ASN A 187 -5.10 5.54 -2.14
CA ASN A 187 -5.57 4.33 -2.81
C ASN A 187 -4.78 3.95 -4.08
N PRO A 188 -4.40 4.90 -4.97
CA PRO A 188 -3.60 4.57 -6.14
C PRO A 188 -2.21 4.00 -5.79
N TYR A 189 -1.58 4.49 -4.72
CA TYR A 189 -0.30 4.00 -4.21
C TYR A 189 -0.48 2.60 -3.60
N ASN A 190 -1.50 2.42 -2.76
CA ASN A 190 -1.80 1.14 -2.11
C ASN A 190 -2.08 0.03 -3.13
N THR A 191 -2.85 0.34 -4.18
CA THR A 191 -3.19 -0.60 -5.26
C THR A 191 -1.94 -1.05 -6.02
N ALA A 192 -1.10 -0.10 -6.42
CA ALA A 192 0.14 -0.39 -7.14
C ALA A 192 1.15 -1.14 -6.26
N SER A 193 1.28 -0.76 -4.99
CA SER A 193 2.18 -1.42 -4.02
C SER A 193 1.78 -2.88 -3.80
N LEU A 194 0.49 -3.18 -3.62
CA LEU A 194 -0.01 -4.56 -3.52
C LEU A 194 0.23 -5.35 -4.81
N ALA A 195 0.02 -4.73 -5.97
CA ALA A 195 0.31 -5.36 -7.26
C ALA A 195 1.81 -5.71 -7.39
N PHE A 196 2.71 -4.77 -7.10
CA PHE A 196 4.15 -5.03 -7.10
C PHE A 196 4.52 -6.18 -6.17
N LEU A 197 4.05 -6.15 -4.92
CA LEU A 197 4.30 -7.22 -3.94
C LEU A 197 3.81 -8.58 -4.45
N THR A 198 2.62 -8.63 -5.06
CA THR A 198 2.05 -9.86 -5.63
C THR A 198 2.92 -10.40 -6.78
N HIS A 199 3.37 -9.54 -7.69
CA HIS A 199 4.28 -9.93 -8.77
C HIS A 199 5.64 -10.43 -8.24
N MET A 200 6.21 -9.79 -7.22
CA MET A 200 7.47 -10.21 -6.60
C MET A 200 7.33 -11.59 -5.95
N LEU A 201 6.28 -11.80 -5.14
CA LEU A 201 6.01 -13.09 -4.49
C LEU A 201 5.75 -14.19 -5.50
N ALA A 202 4.97 -13.91 -6.54
CA ALA A 202 4.70 -14.87 -7.62
C ALA A 202 6.00 -15.29 -8.31
N GLN A 203 6.88 -14.33 -8.65
CA GLN A 203 8.18 -14.63 -9.25
C GLN A 203 9.07 -15.45 -8.31
N GLN A 204 9.10 -15.14 -7.01
CA GLN A 204 9.90 -15.88 -6.02
C GLN A 204 9.40 -17.31 -5.77
N CYS A 205 8.11 -17.55 -5.99
CA CYS A 205 7.47 -18.85 -5.77
C CYS A 205 7.21 -19.64 -7.06
N ASP A 206 7.70 -19.16 -8.21
CA ASP A 206 7.49 -19.78 -9.52
C ASP A 206 5.98 -19.96 -9.87
N LEU A 207 5.20 -18.95 -9.52
CA LEU A 207 3.76 -18.85 -9.79
C LEU A 207 3.48 -17.76 -10.83
N ASP A 208 2.36 -17.90 -11.52
CA ASP A 208 1.75 -16.82 -12.29
C ASP A 208 1.00 -15.85 -11.36
N VAL A 209 0.64 -14.67 -11.86
CA VAL A 209 -0.22 -13.75 -11.12
C VAL A 209 -1.71 -14.04 -11.36
N GLY A 210 -2.50 -13.92 -10.31
CA GLY A 210 -3.96 -13.93 -10.32
C GLY A 210 -4.49 -12.51 -10.17
N GLU A 211 -5.28 -12.28 -9.12
CA GLU A 211 -5.95 -11.00 -8.86
C GLU A 211 -5.45 -10.34 -7.57
N ILE A 212 -5.59 -9.02 -7.51
CA ILE A 212 -5.53 -8.28 -6.25
C ILE A 212 -6.91 -7.78 -5.85
N VAL A 213 -7.19 -7.85 -4.55
CA VAL A 213 -8.47 -7.45 -3.96
C VAL A 213 -8.21 -6.45 -2.84
N LEU A 214 -8.76 -5.25 -2.94
CA LEU A 214 -8.69 -4.25 -1.86
C LEU A 214 -10.04 -4.21 -1.16
N SER A 215 -10.06 -4.63 0.10
CA SER A 215 -11.22 -4.53 1.00
C SER A 215 -11.02 -3.33 1.92
N ILE A 216 -11.88 -2.32 1.81
CA ILE A 216 -11.70 -1.01 2.42
C ILE A 216 -12.77 -0.80 3.50
N GLY A 217 -12.32 -0.42 4.70
CA GLY A 217 -13.15 0.03 5.81
C GLY A 217 -13.73 1.42 5.53
N ASP A 218 -13.16 2.45 6.16
CA ASP A 218 -13.52 3.85 5.86
C ASP A 218 -12.86 4.29 4.54
N ALA A 219 -13.65 4.33 3.46
CA ALA A 219 -13.24 4.80 2.15
C ALA A 219 -13.66 6.26 1.98
N HIS A 220 -12.70 7.17 1.90
CA HIS A 220 -12.99 8.60 1.98
C HIS A 220 -12.24 9.45 0.97
N ILE A 221 -12.81 10.60 0.68
CA ILE A 221 -12.21 11.70 -0.08
C ILE A 221 -12.17 12.91 0.84
N TYR A 222 -11.00 13.52 0.98
CA TYR A 222 -10.89 14.78 1.72
C TYR A 222 -11.65 15.90 1.02
N SER A 223 -12.28 16.78 1.82
CA SER A 223 -13.07 17.90 1.29
C SER A 223 -12.27 18.82 0.35
N ASN A 224 -10.98 19.00 0.64
CA ASN A 224 -10.04 19.78 -0.17
C ASN A 224 -9.54 19.04 -1.44
N HIS A 225 -10.04 17.84 -1.72
CA HIS A 225 -9.74 17.04 -2.92
C HIS A 225 -10.93 16.88 -3.87
N PHE A 226 -12.11 17.45 -3.55
CA PHE A 226 -13.32 17.26 -4.36
C PHE A 226 -13.14 17.74 -5.81
N ASP A 227 -12.63 18.95 -6.03
CA ASP A 227 -12.38 19.48 -7.38
C ASP A 227 -11.42 18.61 -8.19
N GLN A 228 -10.40 18.05 -7.53
CA GLN A 228 -9.42 17.17 -8.14
C GLN A 228 -10.04 15.82 -8.51
N VAL A 229 -10.93 15.29 -7.66
CA VAL A 229 -11.71 14.08 -7.94
C VAL A 229 -12.63 14.31 -9.13
N GLU A 230 -13.40 15.41 -9.14
CA GLU A 230 -14.29 15.75 -10.25
C GLU A 230 -13.51 15.89 -11.55
N THR A 231 -12.38 16.59 -11.53
CA THR A 231 -11.46 16.69 -12.68
C THR A 231 -11.00 15.32 -13.17
N GLN A 232 -10.64 14.42 -12.25
CA GLN A 232 -10.20 13.07 -12.60
C GLN A 232 -11.35 12.22 -13.17
N LEU A 233 -12.57 12.38 -12.67
CA LEU A 233 -13.76 11.65 -13.13
C LEU A 233 -14.19 12.02 -14.56
N GLN A 234 -13.80 13.19 -15.07
CA GLN A 234 -14.01 13.58 -16.47
C GLN A 234 -13.02 12.93 -17.45
N ARG A 235 -11.97 12.28 -16.95
CA ARG A 235 -10.91 11.70 -17.79
C ARG A 235 -11.27 10.27 -18.20
N THR A 236 -11.06 9.96 -19.47
CA THR A 236 -11.20 8.58 -19.99
C THR A 236 -9.94 7.76 -19.66
N PRO A 237 -10.03 6.60 -19.01
CA PRO A 237 -8.87 5.74 -18.78
C PRO A 237 -8.24 5.27 -20.11
N GLY A 238 -6.90 5.35 -20.19
CA GLY A 238 -6.12 4.72 -21.27
C GLY A 238 -5.93 3.20 -21.06
N PRO A 239 -5.16 2.52 -21.91
CA PRO A 239 -4.80 1.11 -21.69
C PRO A 239 -3.98 0.91 -20.41
N LEU A 240 -4.09 -0.26 -19.78
CA LEU A 240 -3.24 -0.60 -18.63
C LEU A 240 -1.80 -0.82 -19.11
N PRO A 241 -0.79 -0.31 -18.38
CA PRO A 241 0.61 -0.64 -18.66
C PRO A 241 0.93 -2.10 -18.28
N LYS A 242 2.14 -2.55 -18.61
CA LYS A 242 2.65 -3.87 -18.21
C LYS A 242 3.84 -3.73 -17.28
N LEU A 243 3.91 -4.59 -16.27
CA LEU A 243 5.12 -4.74 -15.45
C LEU A 243 6.06 -5.74 -16.10
N ARG A 244 7.33 -5.37 -16.24
CA ARG A 244 8.44 -6.27 -16.54
C ARG A 244 9.40 -6.29 -15.36
N LEU A 245 9.73 -7.48 -14.88
CA LEU A 245 10.80 -7.70 -13.90
C LEU A 245 12.05 -8.18 -14.64
N HIS A 246 13.13 -7.42 -14.57
CA HIS A 246 14.37 -7.71 -15.30
C HIS A 246 15.18 -8.85 -14.69
N ARG A 247 14.97 -9.12 -13.40
CA ARG A 247 15.76 -10.06 -12.62
C ARG A 247 14.86 -10.81 -11.65
N LYS A 248 15.15 -12.10 -11.45
CA LYS A 248 14.68 -12.87 -10.31
C LYS A 248 15.83 -12.94 -9.29
N PRO A 249 15.86 -12.09 -8.26
CA PRO A 249 16.87 -12.17 -7.21
C PRO A 249 16.74 -13.45 -6.37
N ALA A 250 17.74 -13.73 -5.53
CA ALA A 250 17.77 -14.91 -4.66
C ALA A 250 16.69 -14.90 -3.56
N SER A 251 16.28 -13.71 -3.10
CA SER A 251 15.25 -13.54 -2.09
C SER A 251 14.34 -12.33 -2.35
N MET A 252 13.23 -12.24 -1.61
CA MET A 252 12.31 -11.09 -1.61
C MET A 252 13.00 -9.77 -1.22
N MET A 253 14.10 -9.83 -0.48
CA MET A 253 14.80 -8.65 0.06
C MET A 253 15.87 -8.13 -0.89
N ASP A 254 16.22 -8.89 -1.92
CA ASP A 254 17.31 -8.60 -2.83
C ASP A 254 16.86 -7.87 -4.10
N TYR A 255 15.57 -7.54 -4.22
CA TYR A 255 15.06 -6.68 -5.30
C TYR A 255 15.58 -5.25 -5.15
N ARG A 256 15.82 -4.60 -6.28
CA ARG A 256 16.29 -3.22 -6.39
C ARG A 256 15.38 -2.44 -7.32
N PHE A 257 15.40 -1.11 -7.21
CA PHE A 257 14.54 -0.24 -8.01
C PHE A 257 14.70 -0.51 -9.52
N GLU A 258 15.90 -0.80 -9.98
CA GLU A 258 16.22 -1.05 -11.39
C GLU A 258 15.70 -2.39 -11.91
N ASP A 259 15.24 -3.29 -11.05
CA ASP A 259 14.66 -4.57 -11.47
C ASP A 259 13.25 -4.39 -12.05
N PHE A 260 12.62 -3.23 -11.87
CA PHE A 260 11.23 -2.96 -12.24
C PHE A 260 11.15 -2.00 -13.43
N GLU A 261 10.45 -2.42 -14.47
CA GLU A 261 10.10 -1.58 -15.63
C GLU A 261 8.59 -1.59 -15.84
N ILE A 262 7.99 -0.39 -15.94
CA ILE A 262 6.61 -0.25 -16.37
C ILE A 262 6.61 0.13 -17.86
N VAL A 263 6.17 -0.82 -18.69
CA VAL A 263 6.11 -0.72 -20.14
C VAL A 263 4.76 -0.15 -20.56
N ASP A 264 4.76 0.69 -21.60
CA ASP A 264 3.56 1.30 -22.20
C ASP A 264 2.73 2.19 -21.25
N TYR A 265 3.37 2.79 -20.23
CA TYR A 265 2.67 3.70 -19.31
C TYR A 265 2.45 5.09 -19.89
N VAL A 266 1.27 5.26 -20.48
CA VAL A 266 0.78 6.56 -20.95
C VAL A 266 -0.26 7.09 -19.97
N ALA A 267 0.14 8.00 -19.09
CA ALA A 267 -0.74 8.65 -18.14
C ALA A 267 -1.04 10.10 -18.51
N GLN A 268 -2.27 10.51 -18.23
CA GLN A 268 -2.70 11.90 -18.29
C GLN A 268 -1.98 12.76 -17.23
N PRO A 269 -1.90 14.08 -17.42
CA PRO A 269 -1.13 14.98 -16.56
C PRO A 269 -1.43 14.81 -15.07
N HIS A 270 -0.41 15.04 -14.23
CA HIS A 270 -0.56 14.99 -12.78
C HIS A 270 -1.67 15.95 -12.30
N ILE A 271 -2.40 15.55 -11.25
CA ILE A 271 -3.40 16.39 -10.57
C ILE A 271 -2.89 16.62 -9.16
N LYS A 272 -2.47 17.85 -8.87
CA LYS A 272 -1.90 18.22 -7.57
C LYS A 272 -3.00 18.32 -6.52
N ALA A 273 -2.78 17.72 -5.35
CA ALA A 273 -3.61 17.90 -4.17
C ALA A 273 -2.74 18.00 -2.91
N PRO A 274 -3.13 18.82 -1.92
CA PRO A 274 -2.42 18.93 -0.64
C PRO A 274 -2.64 17.68 0.21
N ILE A 275 -1.64 17.27 1.00
CA ILE A 275 -1.81 16.20 2.00
C ILE A 275 -2.60 16.78 3.19
N ALA A 276 -3.53 15.99 3.74
CA ALA A 276 -4.17 16.31 5.02
C ALA A 276 -3.33 15.72 6.17
N VAL A 277 -2.95 16.54 7.15
CA VAL A 277 -2.04 16.16 8.25
C VAL A 277 -2.73 16.26 9.61
#